data_AF-A0A0T5PAP0-F1
#
_entry.id   AF-A0A0T5PAP0-F1
#
_cell.length_a   1.000
_cell.length_b   1.000
_cell.length_c   1.000
_cell.angle_alpha   90.00
_cell.angle_beta   90.00
_cell.angle_gamma   90.00
#
_symmetry.space_group_name_H-M   'P 1'
#
loop_
_entity.id
_entity.type
_entity.pdbx_description
1 polymer ?
#
loop_
_entity_poly.entity_id
_entity_poly.type
_entity_poly.pdbx_seq_one_letter_code
_entity_poly.pdbx_strand_id
1 'polypeptide(L)' 'MTCLQTEAFNETNHQLHLTTSLIDAAYDMAMECRAIDHSDQEAIEMMAILEVAREKARTAMQLHEAEGKMSRNNSEQDA' A
#
# COMPACT_ATOMS: atom_id res chain seq x y z
N MET A 1 6.53 19.74 11.80
CA MET A 1 7.04 18.36 11.95
C MET A 1 8.46 18.40 12.52
N THR A 2 8.80 17.60 13.53
CA THR A 2 10.18 17.53 14.06
C THR A 2 11.08 16.61 13.21
N CYS A 3 12.39 16.65 13.40
CA CYS A 3 13.36 15.81 12.68
C CYS A 3 13.02 14.30 12.83
N LEU A 4 12.81 13.85 14.08
CA LEU A 4 12.43 12.46 14.39
C LEU A 4 11.08 12.06 13.78
N GLN A 5 10.10 12.98 13.75
CA GLN A 5 8.80 12.72 13.10
C GLN A 5 8.95 12.58 11.58
N THR A 6 9.88 13.32 10.97
CA THR A 6 10.15 13.25 9.53
C THR A 6 10.81 11.92 9.16
N GLU A 7 11.77 11.45 9.95
CA GLU A 7 12.41 10.14 9.74
C GLU A 7 11.42 8.99 9.88
N ALA A 8 10.62 8.97 10.95
CA ALA A 8 9.59 7.94 11.15
C ALA A 8 8.52 7.95 10.04
N PHE A 9 8.16 9.14 9.55
CA PHE A 9 7.23 9.28 8.43
C PHE A 9 7.82 8.72 7.13
N ASN A 10 9.08 9.04 6.83
CA ASN A 10 9.76 8.55 5.63
C ASN A 10 9.95 7.03 5.67
N GLU A 11 10.30 6.47 6.83
CA GLU A 11 10.40 5.02 7.01
C GLU A 11 9.04 4.35 6.78
N THR A 12 7.97 4.88 7.38
CA THR A 12 6.61 4.37 7.16
C THR A 12 6.23 4.43 5.68
N ASN A 13 6.57 5.53 5.00
CA ASN A 13 6.32 5.67 3.56
C ASN A 13 7.06 4.60 2.75
N HIS A 14 8.33 4.36 3.07
CA HIS A 14 9.13 3.33 2.43
C HIS A 14 8.52 1.93 2.60
N GLN A 15 8.12 1.57 3.83
CA GLN A 15 7.49 0.29 4.12
C GLN A 15 6.14 0.11 3.39
N LEU A 16 5.33 1.17 3.29
CA LEU A 16 4.06 1.14 2.55
C LEU A 16 4.28 0.92 1.04
N HIS A 17 5.30 1.55 0.46
CA HIS A 17 5.67 1.32 -0.94
C HIS A 17 6.13 -0.12 -1.19
N LEU A 18 7.00 -0.66 -0.33
CA LEU A 18 7.46 -2.06 -0.43
C LEU A 18 6.28 -3.03 -0.31
N THR A 19 5.42 -2.84 0.69
CA THR A 19 4.25 -3.69 0.93
C THR A 19 3.31 -3.67 -0.26
N THR A 20 3.00 -2.49 -0.80
CA THR A 20 2.11 -2.36 -1.98
C THR A 20 2.71 -3.07 -3.19
N SER A 21 4.01 -2.91 -3.43
CA SER A 21 4.70 -3.57 -4.53
C SER A 21 4.68 -5.11 -4.41
N LEU A 22 4.85 -5.63 -3.19
CA LEU A 22 4.78 -7.07 -2.92
C LEU A 22 3.38 -7.64 -3.14
N ILE A 23 2.33 -6.91 -2.72
CA ILE A 23 0.94 -7.33 -2.93
C ILE A 23 0.59 -7.29 -4.43
N ASP A 24 1.01 -6.25 -5.16
CA ASP A 24 0.83 -6.16 -6.60
C ASP A 24 1.51 -7.36 -7.31
N ALA A 25 2.77 -7.68 -6.96
CA ALA A 25 3.48 -8.83 -7.51
C ALA A 25 2.79 -10.17 -7.18
N ALA A 26 2.28 -10.34 -5.96
CA ALA A 26 1.55 -11.53 -5.56
C ALA A 26 0.25 -11.71 -6.35
N TYR A 27 -0.47 -10.61 -6.63
CA TYR A 27 -1.67 -10.63 -7.46
C TYR A 27 -1.35 -11.00 -8.92
N ASP A 28 -0.30 -10.40 -9.49
CA ASP A 28 0.11 -10.70 -10.87
C ASP A 28 0.51 -12.18 -11.03
N MET A 29 1.28 -12.73 -10.07
CA MET A 29 1.58 -14.16 -10.03
C MET A 29 0.32 -15.03 -9.91
N ALA A 30 -0.65 -14.66 -9.06
CA ALA A 30 -1.90 -15.40 -8.92
C ALA A 30 -2.73 -15.40 -10.23
N MET A 31 -2.72 -14.28 -10.98
CA MET A 31 -3.37 -14.15 -12.28
C MET A 31 -2.70 -15.01 -13.36
N GLU A 32 -1.36 -15.06 -13.37
CA GLU A 32 -0.61 -15.93 -14.29
C GLU A 32 -0.86 -17.42 -14.03
N CYS A 33 -0.91 -17.85 -12.76
CA CYS A 33 -1.23 -19.23 -12.39
C CYS A 33 -2.63 -19.67 -12.89
N ARG A 34 -3.62 -18.78 -12.84
CA ARG A 34 -4.98 -19.06 -13.32
C ARG A 34 -5.07 -19.30 -14.83
N ALA A 35 -4.17 -18.72 -15.62
CA ALA A 35 -4.15 -18.93 -17.07
C ALA A 35 -3.78 -20.38 -17.45
N ILE A 36 -3.21 -21.15 -16.52
CA ILE A 36 -2.60 -22.46 -16.77
C ILE A 36 -3.52 -23.63 -16.38
N ASP A 37 -4.40 -23.46 -15.38
CA ASP A 37 -5.31 -24.55 -14.96
C ASP A 37 -6.69 -24.00 -14.57
N HIS A 38 -7.73 -24.60 -15.13
CA HIS A 38 -9.08 -24.03 -15.10
C HIS A 38 -9.82 -24.51 -13.83
N SER A 39 -10.42 -23.55 -13.11
CA SER A 39 -11.47 -23.74 -12.08
C SER A 39 -11.07 -24.11 -10.64
N ASP A 40 -9.92 -23.67 -10.13
CA ASP A 40 -9.62 -23.82 -8.70
C ASP A 40 -10.30 -22.72 -7.86
N GLN A 41 -11.23 -23.10 -6.99
CA GLN A 41 -11.94 -22.20 -6.08
C GLN A 41 -10.96 -21.49 -5.13
N GLU A 42 -9.89 -22.18 -4.72
CA GLU A 42 -8.86 -21.61 -3.84
C GLU A 42 -8.11 -20.45 -4.54
N ALA A 43 -7.88 -20.55 -5.85
CA ALA A 43 -7.27 -19.48 -6.62
C ALA A 43 -8.19 -18.24 -6.72
N ILE A 44 -9.51 -18.45 -6.85
CA ILE A 44 -10.49 -17.35 -6.84
C ILE A 44 -10.51 -16.64 -5.49
N GLU A 45 -10.53 -17.39 -4.39
CA GLU A 45 -10.52 -16.84 -3.04
C GLU A 45 -9.21 -16.09 -2.75
N MET A 46 -8.07 -16.63 -3.19
CA MET A 46 -6.77 -15.97 -3.06
C MET A 46 -6.71 -14.66 -3.85
N MET A 47 -7.22 -14.62 -5.09
CA MET A 47 -7.30 -13.36 -5.86
C MET A 47 -8.19 -12.32 -5.18
N ALA A 48 -9.34 -12.72 -4.63
CA ALA A 48 -10.24 -11.81 -3.93
C ALA A 48 -9.57 -11.21 -2.67
N ILE A 49 -8.84 -12.03 -1.90
CA ILE A 49 -8.05 -11.55 -0.75
C ILE A 49 -6.96 -10.57 -1.21
N LEU A 50 -6.27 -10.87 -2.30
CA LEU A 50 -5.22 -10.02 -2.84
C LEU A 50 -5.78 -8.68 -3.37
N GLU A 51 -6.95 -8.67 -4.03
CA GLU A 51 -7.62 -7.42 -4.43
C GLU A 51 -7.95 -6.53 -3.25
N VAL A 52 -8.52 -7.09 -2.19
CA VAL A 52 -8.81 -6.36 -0.95
C VAL A 52 -7.52 -5.84 -0.31
N ALA A 53 -6.45 -6.65 -0.31
CA ALA A 53 -5.15 -6.22 0.21
C ALA A 53 -4.56 -5.05 -0.60
N ARG A 54 -4.66 -5.07 -1.94
CA ARG A 54 -4.22 -3.98 -2.82
C ARG A 54 -4.97 -2.70 -2.54
N GLU A 55 -6.30 -2.78 -2.44
CA GLU A 55 -7.14 -1.61 -2.16
C GLU A 55 -6.79 -1.00 -0.80
N LYS A 56 -6.61 -1.83 0.24
CA LYS A 56 -6.20 -1.38 1.57
C LYS A 56 -4.80 -0.77 1.57
N ALA A 57 -3.85 -1.36 0.86
CA ALA A 57 -2.48 -0.83 0.76
C ALA A 57 -2.46 0.54 0.07
N ARG A 58 -3.21 0.70 -1.03
CA ARG A 58 -3.38 2.00 -1.72
C ARG A 58 -4.03 3.04 -0.82
N THR A 59 -5.07 2.65 -0.09
CA THR A 59 -5.74 3.54 0.87
C THR A 59 -4.79 3.99 1.98
N ALA A 60 -4.01 3.06 2.54
CA ALA A 60 -3.02 3.36 3.58
C ALA A 60 -1.94 4.33 3.07
N MET A 61 -1.43 4.13 1.84
CA MET A 61 -0.51 5.06 1.20
C MET A 61 -1.12 6.46 1.03
N GLN A 62 -2.35 6.55 0.51
CA GLN A 62 -3.02 7.84 0.30
C GLN A 62 -3.25 8.60 1.62
N LEU A 63 -3.64 7.88 2.68
CA LEU A 63 -3.79 8.47 4.01
C LEU A 63 -2.46 8.97 4.55
N HIS A 64 -1.39 8.16 4.46
CA HIS A 64 -0.05 8.56 4.90
C HIS A 64 0.45 9.81 4.15
N GLU A 65 0.28 9.85 2.82
CA GLU A 65 0.62 11.04 2.02
C GLU A 65 -0.20 12.28 2.41
N ALA A 66 -1.50 12.10 2.69
CA ALA A 66 -2.37 13.18 3.12
C ALA A 66 -1.96 13.73 4.50
N GLU A 67 -1.63 12.86 5.46
CA GLU A 67 -1.10 13.24 6.76
C GLU A 67 0.20 14.05 6.61
N GLY A 68 1.12 13.60 5.74
CA GLY A 68 2.35 14.33 5.45
C GLY A 68 2.12 15.73 4.89
N LYS A 69 1.15 15.89 3.97
CA LYS A 69 0.77 17.19 3.40
C LYS A 69 0.14 18.11 4.46
N MET A 70 -0.79 17.61 5.26
CA MET A 70 -1.41 18.38 6.35
C MET A 70 -0.39 18.84 7.39
N SER A 71 0.53 17.96 7.77
CA SER A 71 1.57 18.27 8.77
C SER A 71 2.53 19.38 8.29
N ARG A 72 2.80 19.45 6.98
CA ARG A 72 3.61 20.52 6.35
C ARG A 72 2.83 21.84 6.30
N ASN A 73 1.59 21.81 5.83
CA ASN A 73 0.75 23.00 5.73
C ASN A 73 0.53 23.68 7.10
N ASN A 74 0.33 22.91 8.17
CA ASN A 74 0.19 23.47 9.51
C ASN A 74 1.48 24.14 9.99
N SER A 75 2.66 23.57 9.69
CA SER A 75 3.93 24.21 10.04
C SER A 75 4.25 25.47 9.23
N GLU A 76 3.64 25.65 8.06
CA GLU A 76 3.77 26.87 7.24
C GLU A 76 2.78 27.97 7.66
N GLN A 77 1.64 27.61 8.28
CA GLN A 77 0.67 28.58 8.80
C GLN A 77 1.06 29.17 10.16
N ASP A 78 1.85 28.43 10.95
CA ASP A 78 2.32 28.84 12.28
C ASP A 78 3.71 29.53 12.28
N ALA A 79 4.34 29.71 11.11
CA ALA A 79 5.68 30.30 10.93
C ALA A 79 5.63 31.72 10.35
#